data_AF-A0A238JJB0-F1
#
_entry.id   AF-A0A238JJB0-F1
#
_cell.length_a   1.000
_cell.length_b   1.000
_cell.length_c   1.000
_cell.angle_alpha   90.00
_cell.angle_beta   90.00
_cell.angle_gamma   90.00
#
_symmetry.space_group_name_H-M   'P 1'
#
loop_
_entity.id
_entity.type
_entity.pdbx_description
1 polymer ?
#
loop_
_entity_poly.entity_id
_entity_poly.type
_entity_poly.pdbx_seq_one_letter_code
_entity_poly.pdbx_strand_id
1 'polypeptide(L)'
;MGTSPYSIRLDDELRKSLEREAEIEDRPPAQLAVRAIRSMLEAKAAKREAIETALQQADEGRFISAEAMTDWIDSWDSEDELPMPVADITPSRS
;
A
#
# COMPACT_ATOMS: atom_id res chain seq x y z
N MET A 1 -11.42 20.25 -17.94
CA MET A 1 -12.00 19.11 -17.18
C MET A 1 -13.26 19.61 -16.52
N GLY A 2 -14.43 19.06 -16.85
CA GLY A 2 -15.71 19.51 -16.27
C GLY A 2 -15.94 18.90 -14.89
N THR A 3 -16.51 19.66 -13.96
CA THR A 3 -16.99 19.14 -12.68
C THR A 3 -18.46 18.77 -12.80
N SER A 4 -18.83 17.54 -12.45
CA SER A 4 -20.23 17.12 -12.39
C SER A 4 -20.73 17.13 -10.93
N PRO A 5 -21.92 17.68 -10.65
CA PRO A 5 -22.47 17.67 -9.31
C PRO A 5 -22.79 16.23 -8.87
N TYR A 6 -22.52 15.93 -7.59
CA TYR A 6 -22.83 14.64 -6.99
C TYR A 6 -23.55 14.87 -5.66
N SER A 7 -24.74 14.30 -5.50
CA SER A 7 -25.56 14.46 -4.29
C SER A 7 -25.29 13.31 -3.33
N ILE A 8 -24.82 13.62 -2.12
CA ILE A 8 -24.50 12.64 -1.08
C ILE A 8 -25.47 12.85 0.09
N ARG A 9 -25.98 11.75 0.65
CA ARG A 9 -26.72 11.80 1.91
C ARG A 9 -25.74 11.64 3.06
N LEU A 10 -25.67 12.65 3.91
CA LEU A 10 -24.92 12.63 5.16
C LEU A 10 -25.93 12.62 6.30
N ASP A 11 -25.73 11.73 7.28
CA ASP A 11 -26.41 11.83 8.56
C ASP A 11 -26.02 13.14 9.27
N ASP A 12 -26.84 13.54 10.25
CA ASP A 12 -26.70 14.86 10.88
C ASP A 12 -25.39 15.00 11.67
N GLU A 13 -24.88 13.91 12.26
CA GLU A 13 -23.63 13.95 13.02
C GLU A 13 -22.42 14.13 12.10
N LEU A 14 -22.39 13.39 10.98
CA LEU A 14 -21.34 13.53 9.97
C LEU A 14 -21.38 14.91 9.31
N ARG A 15 -22.58 15.44 8.99
CA ARG A 15 -22.73 16.78 8.42
C ARG A 15 -22.14 17.85 9.35
N LYS A 16 -22.55 17.85 10.62
CA LYS A 16 -22.07 18.84 11.61
C LYS A 16 -20.57 18.74 11.85
N SER A 17 -20.03 17.52 11.83
CA SER A 17 -18.60 17.30 12.00
C SER A 17 -17.81 17.86 10.83
N LEU A 18 -18.26 17.62 9.59
CA LEU A 18 -17.66 18.18 8.39
C LEU A 18 -17.75 19.72 8.36
N GLU A 19 -18.89 20.29 8.72
CA GLU A 19 -19.09 21.75 8.78
C GLU A 19 -18.17 22.40 9.81
N ARG A 20 -18.06 21.84 11.01
CA ARG A 20 -17.14 22.34 12.05
C ARG A 20 -15.69 22.32 11.58
N GLU A 21 -15.25 21.22 10.98
CA GLU A 21 -13.86 21.12 10.50
C GLU A 21 -13.58 22.13 9.38
N ALA A 22 -14.56 22.30 8.48
CA ALA A 22 -14.48 23.25 7.39
C ALA A 22 -14.41 24.71 7.90
N GLU A 23 -15.14 25.05 8.96
CA GLU A 23 -15.04 26.35 9.64
C GLU A 23 -13.65 26.58 10.26
N ILE A 24 -13.08 25.55 10.91
CA ILE A 24 -11.73 25.62 11.50
C ILE A 24 -10.68 25.84 10.41
N GLU A 25 -10.84 25.19 9.25
CA GLU A 25 -9.93 25.32 8.11
C GLU A 25 -10.18 26.57 7.23
N ASP A 26 -11.21 27.38 7.53
CA ASP A 26 -11.69 28.50 6.70
C ASP A 26 -11.94 28.09 5.23
N ARG A 27 -12.64 26.96 5.06
CA ARG A 27 -12.90 26.35 3.74
C ARG A 27 -14.36 25.93 3.57
N PRO A 28 -14.85 25.81 2.32
CA PRO A 28 -16.17 25.25 2.07
C PRO A 28 -16.22 23.75 2.45
N PRO A 29 -17.27 23.28 3.15
CA PRO A 29 -17.43 21.86 3.51
C PRO A 29 -17.37 20.91 2.30
N ALA A 30 -17.93 21.34 1.17
CA ALA A 30 -17.89 20.58 -0.08
C ALA A 30 -16.46 20.38 -0.60
N GLN A 31 -15.57 21.36 -0.43
CA GLN A 31 -14.17 21.24 -0.82
C GLN A 31 -13.45 20.22 0.06
N LEU A 32 -13.70 20.25 1.37
CA LEU A 32 -13.14 19.29 2.32
C LEU A 32 -13.63 17.86 2.02
N ALA A 33 -14.92 17.70 1.70
CA ALA A 33 -15.48 16.41 1.27
C ALA A 33 -14.82 15.88 -0.01
N VAL A 34 -14.64 16.72 -1.03
CA VAL A 34 -13.96 16.33 -2.27
C VAL A 34 -12.51 15.92 -2.01
N ARG A 35 -11.81 16.65 -1.14
CA ARG A 35 -10.43 16.32 -0.73
C ARG A 35 -10.37 14.97 -0.01
N ALA A 36 -11.28 14.72 0.92
CA ALA A 36 -11.35 13.46 1.65
C ALA A 36 -11.65 12.28 0.72
N ILE A 37 -12.60 12.43 -0.21
CA ILE A 37 -12.93 11.40 -1.21
C ILE A 37 -11.71 11.09 -2.08
N ARG A 38 -11.01 12.12 -2.57
CA ARG A 38 -9.79 11.95 -3.38
C ARG A 38 -8.72 11.18 -2.62
N SER A 39 -8.40 11.61 -1.40
CA SER A 39 -7.39 10.98 -0.56
C SER A 39 -7.73 9.51 -0.25
N MET A 40 -8.99 9.21 0.04
CA MET A 40 -9.44 7.83 0.22
C MET A 40 -9.25 6.98 -1.03
N LEU A 41 -9.60 7.51 -2.22
CA LEU A 41 -9.47 6.78 -3.48
C LEU A 41 -8.00 6.53 -3.84
N GLU A 42 -7.15 7.53 -3.67
CA GLU A 42 -5.70 7.41 -3.87
C GLU A 42 -5.09 6.36 -2.93
N ALA A 43 -5.43 6.40 -1.63
CA ALA A 43 -4.96 5.39 -0.67
C ALA A 43 -5.42 3.96 -1.04
N LYS A 44 -6.67 3.81 -1.52
CA LYS A 44 -7.19 2.52 -1.99
C LYS A 44 -6.54 2.04 -3.29
N ALA A 45 -6.15 2.95 -4.17
CA ALA A 45 -5.43 2.61 -5.39
C ALA A 45 -4.01 2.13 -5.06
N ALA A 46 -3.26 2.92 -4.28
CA ALA A 46 -1.92 2.57 -3.84
C ALA A 46 -1.88 1.23 -3.08
N LYS A 47 -2.87 0.96 -2.22
CA LYS A 47 -2.97 -0.33 -1.52
C LYS A 47 -3.18 -1.49 -2.50
N ARG A 48 -4.02 -1.32 -3.53
CA ARG A 48 -4.27 -2.37 -4.53
C ARG A 48 -3.04 -2.62 -5.38
N GLU A 49 -2.39 -1.57 -5.84
CA GLU A 49 -1.13 -1.66 -6.60
C GLU A 49 -0.03 -2.35 -5.78
N ALA A 50 0.10 -2.03 -4.49
CA ALA A 50 1.05 -2.70 -3.61
C ALA A 50 0.76 -4.20 -3.45
N ILE A 51 -0.52 -4.59 -3.36
CA ILE A 51 -0.92 -6.00 -3.32
C ILE A 51 -0.63 -6.69 -4.64
N GLU A 52 -0.98 -6.07 -5.78
CA GLU A 52 -0.70 -6.61 -7.11
C GLU A 52 0.81 -6.78 -7.35
N THR A 53 1.61 -5.80 -6.93
CA THR A 53 3.07 -5.87 -6.98
C THR A 53 3.60 -7.00 -6.10
N ALA A 54 3.10 -7.14 -4.88
CA ALA A 54 3.50 -8.23 -3.99
C ALA A 54 3.13 -9.61 -4.54
N LEU A 55 1.95 -9.74 -5.16
CA LEU A 55 1.54 -10.96 -5.86
C LEU A 55 2.43 -11.23 -7.08
N GLN A 56 2.75 -10.20 -7.87
CA GLN A 56 3.65 -10.34 -9.01
C GLN A 56 5.06 -10.73 -8.57
N GLN A 57 5.59 -10.16 -7.50
CA GLN A 57 6.88 -10.57 -6.93
C GLN A 57 6.85 -12.01 -6.40
N ALA A 58 5.71 -12.44 -5.82
CA ALA A 58 5.52 -13.82 -5.40
C ALA A 58 5.40 -14.79 -6.59
N ASP A 59 4.70 -14.39 -7.66
CA ASP A 59 4.55 -15.13 -8.90
C ASP A 59 5.86 -15.16 -9.72
N GLU A 60 6.66 -14.10 -9.66
CA GLU A 60 8.03 -14.03 -10.20
C GLU A 60 8.97 -15.00 -9.48
N GLY A 61 8.55 -15.53 -8.31
CA GLY A 61 8.92 -16.86 -7.88
C GLY A 61 10.42 -17.06 -7.70
N ARG A 62 11.11 -16.06 -7.17
CA ARG A 62 12.52 -16.11 -6.81
C ARG A 62 12.67 -15.75 -5.34
N PHE A 63 12.34 -16.70 -4.48
CA PHE A 63 12.62 -16.58 -3.05
C PHE A 63 13.94 -17.26 -2.72
N ILE A 64 14.71 -16.68 -1.81
CA ILE A 64 15.86 -17.33 -1.17
C ILE A 64 15.31 -18.14 0.00
N SER A 65 15.69 -19.41 0.10
CA SER A 65 15.31 -20.27 1.22
C SER A 65 15.89 -19.75 2.51
N ALA A 66 15.14 -19.96 3.60
CA ALA A 66 15.60 -19.56 4.94
C ALA A 66 16.92 -20.26 5.31
N GLU A 67 17.15 -21.47 4.80
CA GLU A 67 18.39 -22.23 4.98
C GLU A 67 19.56 -21.56 4.25
N ALA A 68 19.43 -21.25 2.95
CA ALA A 68 20.47 -20.55 2.20
C ALA A 68 20.79 -19.15 2.76
N MET A 69 19.79 -18.45 3.31
CA MET A 69 19.99 -17.18 4.01
C MET A 69 20.75 -17.35 5.34
N THR A 70 20.46 -18.43 6.08
CA THR A 70 21.10 -18.73 7.37
C THR A 70 22.55 -19.17 7.15
N ASP A 71 22.81 -20.07 6.20
CA ASP A 71 24.16 -20.53 5.86
C ASP A 71 25.06 -19.37 5.40
N TRP A 72 24.49 -18.43 4.64
CA TRP A 72 25.23 -17.24 4.24
C TRP A 72 25.57 -16.34 5.44
N ILE A 73 24.62 -16.08 6.33
CA ILE A 73 24.85 -15.28 7.55
C ILE A 73 25.87 -15.96 8.47
N ASP A 74 25.79 -17.28 8.62
CA ASP A 74 26.70 -18.06 9.47
C ASP A 74 28.11 -18.15 8.87
N SER A 75 28.25 -17.98 7.55
CA SER A 75 29.56 -17.91 6.87
C SER A 75 30.27 -16.57 7.05
N TRP A 76 29.58 -15.53 7.54
CA TRP A 76 30.20 -14.23 7.80
C TRP A 76 31.27 -14.35 8.88
N ASP A 77 32.39 -13.65 8.68
CA ASP A 77 33.55 -13.66 9.60
C ASP A 77 34.29 -15.03 9.68
N SER A 78 34.03 -15.93 8.72
CA SER A 78 34.76 -17.20 8.53
C SER A 78 35.71 -17.13 7.34
N GLU A 79 36.71 -18.03 7.29
CA GLU A 79 37.66 -18.12 6.15
C GLU A 79 36.98 -18.57 4.83
N ASP A 80 35.77 -19.14 4.92
CA ASP A 80 34.96 -19.65 3.80
C ASP A 80 33.65 -18.84 3.64
N GLU A 81 33.74 -17.51 3.62
CA GLU A 81 32.57 -16.63 3.41
C GLU A 81 31.83 -16.97 2.10
N LEU A 82 30.55 -17.32 2.22
CA LEU A 82 29.73 -17.72 1.08
C LEU A 82 29.27 -16.47 0.30
N PRO A 83 29.13 -16.57 -1.03
CA PRO A 83 28.55 -15.49 -1.83
C PRO A 83 27.07 -15.30 -1.47
N MET A 84 26.56 -14.07 -1.66
CA MET A 84 25.15 -13.75 -1.45
C MET A 84 24.24 -14.80 -2.11
N PRO A 85 23.31 -15.41 -1.36
CA PRO A 85 22.49 -16.49 -1.87
C PRO A 85 21.55 -15.96 -2.94
N VAL A 86 21.43 -16.72 -4.02
CA VAL A 86 20.48 -16.45 -5.11
C VAL A 86 19.19 -17.22 -4.85
N ALA A 87 18.09 -16.72 -5.39
CA ALA A 87 16.80 -17.37 -5.22
C ALA A 87 16.82 -18.84 -5.70
N ASP A 88 16.44 -19.73 -4.80
CA ASP A 88 16.45 -21.19 -4.94
C ASP A 88 15.04 -21.80 -4.75
N ILE A 89 14.07 -21.00 -4.30
CA ILE A 89 12.66 -21.39 -4.22
C ILE A 89 11.90 -20.81 -5.41
N THR A 90 11.38 -21.72 -6.25
CA THR A 90 10.39 -21.42 -7.30
C THR A 90 9.04 -22.06 -6.98
N PRO A 91 7.90 -21.37 -7.18
CA PRO A 91 6.59 -21.97 -6.94
C PRO A 91 6.37 -23.17 -7.87
N SER A 92 6.17 -24.36 -7.29
CA SER A 92 5.78 -25.55 -8.04
C SER A 92 4.35 -25.39 -8.55
N ARG A 93 4.18 -25.27 -9.86
CA ARG A 93 2.87 -25.25 -10.50
C ARG A 93 2.30 -26.67 -10.50
N SER A 94 1.28 -26.94 -9.68
CA SER A 94 0.46 -28.16 -9.72
C SER A 94 -0.91 -27.86 -10.32
#